data_AF-A0A1C7HTX8-F1
#
_entry.id   AF-A0A1C7HTX8-F1
#
_cell.length_a   1.000
_cell.length_b   1.000
_cell.length_c   1.000
_cell.angle_alpha   90.00
_cell.angle_beta   90.00
_cell.angle_gamma   90.00
#
_symmetry.space_group_name_H-M   'P 1'
#
loop_
_entity.id
_entity.type
_entity.pdbx_description
1 polymer ?
#
loop_
_entity_poly.entity_id
_entity_poly.type
_entity_poly.pdbx_seq_one_letter_code
_entity_poly.pdbx_strand_id
1 'polypeptide(L)'
;MKLSDLKTGMWAKTRDGCMYLVLRDHVSIGDGIFIDNSGFLKFKNYNDEMIDVDSTEYDIIEVFIPYLDTYTLNGDVLTSIWKRKQKPELTPFEKEFLKALKPEYRNGWIARDKGGDLYAYDREPIKNELGWVSRYCYKISDFANFPLFSRESFTWCQWEDEEPWYIPDLLKEV
;
A
#
# COMPACT_ATOMS: atom_id res chain seq x y z
N MET A 1 5.56 -0.17 -4.60
CA MET A 1 6.13 0.52 -5.78
C MET A 1 6.43 1.96 -5.40
N LYS A 2 7.55 2.51 -5.89
CA LYS A 2 7.97 3.90 -5.69
C LYS A 2 7.81 4.70 -6.97
N LEU A 3 7.79 6.03 -6.86
CA LEU A 3 7.74 6.93 -8.03
C LEU A 3 8.87 6.63 -9.04
N SER A 4 10.07 6.28 -8.55
CA SER A 4 11.23 5.93 -9.37
C SER A 4 11.10 4.62 -10.17
N ASP A 5 10.14 3.77 -9.80
CA ASP A 5 9.85 2.52 -10.51
C ASP A 5 9.01 2.78 -11.78
N LEU A 6 8.33 3.92 -11.88
CA LEU A 6 7.50 4.26 -13.04
C LEU A 6 8.34 4.43 -14.31
N LYS A 7 7.90 3.79 -15.40
CA LYS A 7 8.58 3.78 -16.69
C LYS A 7 7.72 4.36 -17.80
N THR A 8 8.37 4.88 -18.83
CA THR A 8 7.71 5.36 -20.04
C THR A 8 6.81 4.25 -20.60
N GLY A 9 5.55 4.59 -20.92
CA GLY A 9 4.54 3.65 -21.40
C GLY A 9 3.63 3.05 -20.31
N MET A 10 3.95 3.21 -19.03
CA MET A 10 3.03 2.87 -17.93
C MET A 10 1.89 3.89 -17.85
N TRP A 11 0.78 3.46 -17.25
CA TRP A 11 -0.38 4.31 -16.96
C TRP A 11 -0.56 4.45 -15.46
N ALA A 12 -0.81 5.67 -15.00
CA ALA A 12 -1.06 6.00 -13.60
C ALA A 12 -2.49 6.51 -13.44
N LYS A 13 -3.21 5.96 -12.47
CA LYS A 13 -4.53 6.44 -12.05
C LYS A 13 -4.39 7.28 -10.79
N THR A 14 -4.91 8.49 -10.83
CA THR A 14 -4.98 9.38 -9.68
C THR A 14 -6.22 9.11 -8.83
N ARG A 15 -6.26 9.62 -7.60
CA ARG A 15 -7.34 9.38 -6.64
C ARG A 15 -8.69 9.91 -7.13
N ASP A 16 -8.70 11.03 -7.86
CA ASP A 16 -9.88 11.58 -8.54
C ASP A 16 -10.40 10.72 -9.70
N GLY A 17 -9.66 9.68 -10.09
CA GLY A 17 -10.01 8.73 -11.14
C GLY A 17 -9.45 9.06 -12.52
N CYS A 18 -8.71 10.17 -12.67
CA CYS A 18 -8.05 10.51 -13.93
C CYS A 18 -6.94 9.51 -14.28
N MET A 19 -6.73 9.29 -15.57
CA MET A 19 -5.74 8.35 -16.11
C MET A 19 -4.68 9.13 -16.87
N TYR A 20 -3.41 8.90 -16.53
CA TYR A 20 -2.28 9.56 -17.18
C TYR A 20 -1.28 8.55 -17.72
N LEU A 21 -0.77 8.80 -18.91
CA LEU A 21 0.36 8.08 -19.48
C LEU A 21 1.67 8.64 -18.91
N VAL A 22 2.56 7.77 -18.46
CA VAL A 22 3.96 8.13 -18.19
C VAL A 22 4.64 8.32 -19.53
N LEU A 23 4.76 9.58 -19.97
CA LEU A 23 5.36 9.93 -21.27
C LEU A 23 6.88 9.94 -21.21
N ARG A 24 7.42 10.37 -20.06
CA ARG A 24 8.86 10.43 -19.82
C ARG A 24 9.10 9.98 -18.38
N ASP A 25 9.93 8.96 -18.22
CA ASP A 25 10.41 8.50 -16.92
C ASP A 25 11.67 9.25 -16.46
N HIS A 26 12.18 8.91 -15.28
CA HIS A 26 13.32 9.56 -14.64
C HIS A 26 14.64 9.36 -15.41
N VAL A 27 14.90 10.17 -16.44
CA VAL A 27 16.23 10.28 -17.08
C VAL A 27 17.20 11.10 -16.19
N SER A 28 16.66 11.99 -15.36
CA SER A 28 17.33 12.75 -14.29
C SER A 28 16.32 13.07 -13.17
N ILE A 29 16.79 13.22 -11.92
CA ILE A 29 15.94 13.50 -10.75
C ILE A 29 15.12 14.78 -11.02
N GLY A 30 13.78 14.64 -11.19
CA GLY A 30 12.84 15.74 -11.40
C GLY A 30 12.18 15.87 -12.79
N ASP A 31 12.58 15.08 -13.79
CA ASP A 31 12.19 15.29 -15.19
C ASP A 31 11.02 14.43 -15.71
N GLY A 32 10.43 13.59 -14.86
CA GLY A 32 9.33 12.71 -15.27
C GLY A 32 8.04 13.47 -15.55
N ILE A 33 7.29 13.02 -16.56
CA ILE A 33 6.05 13.65 -17.03
C ILE A 33 4.94 12.63 -17.18
N PHE A 34 3.80 12.92 -16.56
CA PHE A 34 2.51 12.31 -16.81
C PHE A 34 1.73 13.17 -17.82
N ILE A 35 1.00 12.57 -18.75
CA ILE A 35 0.17 13.29 -19.73
C ILE A 35 -1.22 12.66 -19.84
N ASP A 36 -2.23 13.50 -19.99
CA ASP A 36 -3.59 13.12 -20.38
C ASP A 36 -4.10 14.07 -21.48
N ASN A 37 -5.40 14.01 -21.78
CA ASN A 37 -6.02 14.91 -22.75
C ASN A 37 -6.18 16.36 -22.23
N SER A 38 -6.03 16.57 -20.93
CA SER A 38 -6.26 17.85 -20.24
C SER A 38 -4.98 18.63 -19.98
N GLY A 39 -3.82 17.96 -19.98
CA GLY A 39 -2.52 18.58 -19.76
C GLY A 39 -1.46 17.58 -19.31
N PHE A 40 -0.58 18.02 -18.42
CA PHE A 40 0.52 17.21 -17.89
C PHE A 40 0.74 17.44 -16.40
N LEU A 41 1.22 16.42 -15.71
CA LEU A 41 1.71 16.48 -14.32
C LEU A 41 3.21 16.18 -14.30
N LYS A 42 3.94 16.72 -13.32
CA LYS A 42 5.39 16.54 -13.22
C LYS A 42 5.72 15.68 -12.01
N PHE A 43 6.62 14.72 -12.18
CA PHE A 43 7.08 13.85 -11.09
C PHE A 43 7.64 14.62 -9.90
N LYS A 44 8.23 15.80 -10.12
CA LYS A 44 8.74 16.65 -9.02
C LYS A 44 7.67 17.10 -8.01
N ASN A 45 6.39 17.01 -8.38
CA ASN A 45 5.26 17.33 -7.51
C ASN A 45 4.86 16.11 -6.65
N TYR A 46 5.58 15.00 -6.75
CA TYR A 46 5.30 13.78 -6.02
C TYR A 46 6.48 13.41 -5.14
N ASN A 47 6.20 12.82 -3.98
CA ASN A 47 7.22 12.14 -3.19
C ASN A 47 7.44 10.69 -3.70
N ASP A 48 8.39 9.97 -3.10
CA ASP A 48 8.70 8.58 -3.47
C ASP A 48 7.51 7.62 -3.27
N GLU A 49 6.56 7.96 -2.40
CA GLU A 49 5.33 7.21 -2.15
C GLU A 49 4.20 7.58 -3.13
N MET A 50 4.53 8.33 -4.19
CA MET A 50 3.61 8.82 -5.23
C MET A 50 2.43 9.65 -4.69
N ILE A 51 2.65 10.32 -3.56
CA ILE A 51 1.72 11.29 -2.98
C ILE A 51 2.04 12.65 -3.58
N ASP A 52 1.03 13.34 -4.09
CA ASP A 52 1.22 14.69 -4.62
C ASP A 52 1.41 15.68 -3.46
N VAL A 53 2.31 16.64 -3.64
CA VAL A 53 2.71 17.57 -2.58
C VAL A 53 1.66 18.65 -2.31
N ASP A 54 0.76 18.91 -3.27
CA ASP A 54 -0.20 20.01 -3.21
C ASP A 54 -1.64 19.51 -3.00
N SER A 55 -2.04 18.36 -3.57
CA SER A 55 -3.40 17.83 -3.46
C SER A 55 -3.48 16.30 -3.53
N THR A 56 -4.13 15.69 -2.52
CA THR A 56 -4.34 14.23 -2.46
C THR A 56 -5.26 13.69 -3.56
N GLU A 57 -5.99 14.56 -4.27
CA GLU A 57 -6.76 14.19 -5.47
C GLU A 57 -5.86 13.62 -6.57
N TYR A 58 -4.62 14.11 -6.65
CA TYR A 58 -3.63 13.67 -7.62
C TYR A 58 -2.75 12.52 -7.13
N ASP A 59 -2.94 12.00 -5.91
CA ASP A 59 -2.22 10.82 -5.44
C ASP A 59 -2.35 9.68 -6.45
N ILE A 60 -1.24 9.08 -6.86
CA ILE A 60 -1.28 7.92 -7.73
C ILE A 60 -1.72 6.73 -6.88
N ILE A 61 -2.86 6.13 -7.23
CA ILE A 61 -3.47 5.04 -6.47
C ILE A 61 -3.40 3.70 -7.18
N GLU A 62 -3.10 3.68 -8.48
CA GLU A 62 -2.99 2.45 -9.25
C GLU A 62 -2.11 2.68 -10.48
N VAL A 63 -1.32 1.67 -10.84
CA VAL A 63 -0.41 1.71 -11.99
C VAL A 63 -0.66 0.50 -12.87
N PHE A 64 -0.68 0.74 -14.18
CA PHE A 64 -1.01 -0.24 -15.19
C PHE A 64 0.04 -0.29 -16.30
N ILE A 65 0.07 -1.42 -17.00
CA ILE A 65 0.77 -1.57 -18.27
C ILE A 65 -0.22 -1.87 -19.40
N PRO A 66 0.05 -1.40 -20.63
CA PRO A 66 -0.75 -1.76 -21.78
C PRO A 66 -0.59 -3.25 -22.10
N TYR A 67 -1.68 -3.88 -22.55
CA TYR A 67 -1.63 -5.24 -23.07
C TYR A 67 -0.95 -5.24 -24.45
N LEU A 68 0.27 -5.80 -24.53
CA LEU A 68 1.14 -5.62 -25.69
C LEU A 68 0.56 -6.18 -27.00
N ASP A 69 -0.37 -7.13 -26.93
CA ASP A 69 -0.99 -7.71 -28.14
C ASP A 69 -2.00 -6.76 -28.82
N THR A 70 -2.43 -5.67 -28.18
CA THR A 70 -3.32 -4.69 -28.82
C THR A 70 -2.57 -3.68 -29.69
N TYR A 71 -1.24 -3.62 -29.58
CA TYR A 71 -0.37 -2.67 -30.29
C TYR A 71 -0.77 -1.19 -30.12
N THR A 72 -1.54 -0.83 -29.08
CA THR A 72 -1.99 0.53 -28.81
C THR A 72 -1.55 1.03 -27.43
N LEU A 73 -1.22 2.33 -27.36
CA LEU A 73 -0.97 3.07 -26.11
C LEU A 73 -2.13 4.02 -25.80
N ASN A 74 -3.35 3.70 -26.21
CA ASN A 74 -4.53 4.55 -26.00
C ASN A 74 -5.28 4.26 -24.70
N GLY A 75 -4.82 3.27 -23.92
CA GLY A 75 -5.42 2.92 -22.62
C GLY A 75 -6.63 1.99 -22.71
N ASP A 76 -6.95 1.42 -23.87
CA ASP A 76 -8.15 0.58 -24.06
C ASP A 76 -8.07 -0.75 -23.30
N VAL A 77 -6.88 -1.35 -23.23
CA VAL A 77 -6.64 -2.62 -22.52
C VAL A 77 -5.42 -2.47 -21.62
N LEU A 78 -5.70 -2.31 -20.32
CA LEU A 78 -4.70 -2.09 -19.28
C LEU A 78 -4.71 -3.23 -18.26
N THR A 79 -3.53 -3.70 -17.87
CA THR A 79 -3.36 -4.64 -16.76
C THR A 79 -2.83 -3.90 -15.54
N SER A 80 -3.54 -3.98 -14.43
CA SER A 80 -3.10 -3.40 -13.15
C SER A 80 -1.90 -4.19 -12.63
N ILE A 81 -0.79 -3.50 -12.39
CA ILE A 81 0.46 -4.10 -11.90
C ILE A 81 0.81 -3.64 -10.49
N TRP A 82 0.15 -2.59 -10.00
CA TRP A 82 0.29 -2.11 -8.64
C TRP A 82 -0.92 -1.29 -8.25
N LYS A 83 -1.35 -1.44 -7.00
CA LYS A 83 -2.41 -0.64 -6.40
C LYS A 83 -1.97 -0.14 -5.03
N ARG A 84 -2.19 1.15 -4.76
CA ARG A 84 -1.90 1.75 -3.46
C ARG A 84 -2.72 1.05 -2.39
N LYS A 85 -2.03 0.53 -1.39
CA LYS A 85 -2.65 0.01 -0.18
C LYS A 85 -3.36 1.17 0.54
N GLN A 86 -4.69 1.15 0.56
CA GLN A 86 -5.45 2.18 1.26
C GLN A 86 -5.40 1.94 2.75
N LYS A 87 -5.05 2.98 3.52
CA LYS A 87 -5.12 2.91 4.97
C LYS A 87 -6.56 2.53 5.39
N PRO A 88 -6.72 1.50 6.23
CA PRO A 88 -8.05 1.07 6.62
C PRO A 88 -8.64 2.01 7.65
N GLU A 89 -9.98 2.11 7.63
CA GLU A 89 -10.71 2.75 8.71
C GLU A 89 -10.75 1.82 9.92
N LEU A 90 -10.07 2.22 10.99
CA LEU A 90 -10.04 1.47 12.24
C LEU A 90 -11.24 1.79 13.12
N THR A 91 -11.86 0.76 13.67
CA THR A 91 -12.85 0.91 14.75
C THR A 91 -12.20 1.48 16.02
N PRO A 92 -12.97 2.11 16.93
CA PRO A 92 -12.44 2.58 18.21
C PRO A 92 -11.75 1.47 19.02
N PHE A 93 -12.30 0.24 18.98
CA PHE A 93 -11.70 -0.92 19.65
C PHE A 93 -10.33 -1.27 19.07
N GLU A 94 -10.19 -1.35 17.74
CA GLU A 94 -8.91 -1.67 17.11
C GLU A 94 -7.85 -0.60 17.40
N LYS A 95 -8.23 0.68 17.41
CA LYS A 95 -7.31 1.78 17.78
C LYS A 95 -6.79 1.61 19.21
N GLU A 96 -7.68 1.40 20.17
CA GLU A 96 -7.28 1.21 21.57
C GLU A 96 -6.48 -0.07 21.78
N PHE A 97 -6.84 -1.15 21.08
CA PHE A 97 -6.06 -2.39 21.11
C PHE A 97 -4.62 -2.19 20.62
N LEU A 98 -4.44 -1.54 19.47
CA LEU A 98 -3.11 -1.26 18.91
C LEU A 98 -2.27 -0.38 19.86
N LYS A 99 -2.88 0.60 20.52
CA LYS A 99 -2.20 1.42 21.55
C LYS A 99 -1.82 0.62 22.79
N ALA A 100 -2.61 -0.41 23.14
CA ALA A 100 -2.41 -1.24 24.32
C ALA A 100 -1.35 -2.35 24.12
N LEU A 101 -0.85 -2.58 22.90
CA LEU A 101 0.22 -3.53 22.63
C LEU A 101 1.44 -3.30 23.54
N LYS A 102 2.25 -4.35 23.75
CA LYS A 102 3.49 -4.20 24.54
C LYS A 102 4.39 -3.13 23.89
N PRO A 103 5.13 -2.32 24.68
CA PRO A 103 5.92 -1.21 24.16
C PRO A 103 6.84 -1.58 22.98
N GLU A 104 7.42 -2.79 23.00
CA GLU A 104 8.29 -3.32 21.94
C GLU A 104 7.60 -3.51 20.57
N TYR A 105 6.27 -3.61 20.54
CA TYR A 105 5.49 -3.79 19.29
C TYR A 105 4.70 -2.55 18.87
N ARG A 106 4.56 -1.52 19.71
CA ARG A 106 3.77 -0.32 19.38
C ARG A 106 4.30 0.46 18.18
N ASN A 107 5.62 0.47 18.02
CA ASN A 107 6.31 1.05 16.86
C ASN A 107 6.73 -0.02 15.85
N GLY A 108 5.97 -1.11 15.80
CA GLY A 108 6.26 -2.27 14.98
C GLY A 108 5.26 -2.45 13.86
N TRP A 109 5.14 -3.69 13.40
CA TRP A 109 4.25 -4.10 12.33
C TRP A 109 3.21 -5.10 12.82
N ILE A 110 2.10 -5.20 12.10
CA ILE A 110 1.06 -6.20 12.31
C ILE A 110 0.73 -6.89 11.00
N ALA A 111 0.62 -8.21 11.03
CA ALA A 111 0.29 -9.00 9.85
C ALA A 111 -0.49 -10.25 10.24
N ARG A 112 -1.33 -10.72 9.31
CA ARG A 112 -2.09 -11.96 9.46
C ARG A 112 -1.45 -13.05 8.63
N ASP A 113 -1.27 -14.23 9.22
CA ASP A 113 -0.75 -15.39 8.50
C ASP A 113 -1.84 -16.13 7.70
N LYS A 114 -1.43 -17.16 6.96
CA LYS A 114 -2.33 -18.02 6.17
C LYS A 114 -3.33 -18.80 7.04
N GLY A 115 -2.99 -19.07 8.30
CA GLY A 115 -3.87 -19.69 9.29
C GLY A 115 -4.99 -18.75 9.76
N GLY A 116 -4.86 -17.46 9.48
CA GLY A 116 -5.75 -16.41 9.97
C GLY A 116 -5.34 -15.88 11.34
N ASP A 117 -4.20 -16.30 11.88
CA ASP A 117 -3.64 -15.81 13.13
C ASP A 117 -2.99 -14.44 12.92
N LEU A 118 -3.25 -13.51 13.84
CA LEU A 118 -2.73 -12.15 13.80
C LEU A 118 -1.48 -12.05 14.68
N TYR A 119 -0.44 -11.38 14.21
CA TYR A 119 0.83 -11.23 14.91
C TYR A 119 1.30 -9.79 14.88
N ALA A 120 1.91 -9.34 15.97
CA ALA A 120 2.68 -8.11 16.03
C ALA A 120 4.18 -8.42 15.97
N TYR A 121 4.95 -7.54 15.34
CA TYR A 121 6.37 -7.69 15.07
C TYR A 121 7.12 -6.43 15.44
N ASP A 122 8.29 -6.56 16.08
CA ASP A 122 9.16 -5.43 16.42
C ASP A 122 9.96 -4.91 15.20
N ARG A 123 10.04 -5.75 14.15
CA ARG A 123 10.81 -5.58 12.91
C ARG A 123 9.96 -6.00 11.72
N GLU A 124 10.25 -5.44 10.53
CA GLU A 124 9.44 -5.68 9.34
C GLU A 124 9.48 -7.16 9.01
N PRO A 125 8.34 -7.88 9.11
CA PRO A 125 8.35 -9.29 8.82
C PRO A 125 8.46 -9.53 7.32
N ILE A 126 9.13 -10.61 6.94
CA ILE A 126 9.21 -11.07 5.55
C ILE A 126 8.14 -12.13 5.33
N LYS A 127 7.32 -11.96 4.28
CA LYS A 127 6.32 -12.95 3.88
C LYS A 127 6.97 -14.14 3.18
N ASN A 128 6.56 -15.35 3.53
CA ASN A 128 6.93 -16.59 2.83
C ASN A 128 5.72 -17.52 2.66
N GLU A 129 5.92 -18.75 2.18
CA GLU A 129 4.80 -19.69 1.94
C GLU A 129 4.05 -20.14 3.21
N LEU A 130 4.70 -20.03 4.38
CA LEU A 130 4.18 -20.50 5.66
C LEU A 130 3.55 -19.38 6.49
N GLY A 131 3.95 -18.13 6.28
CA GLY A 131 3.48 -16.99 7.06
C GLY A 131 4.39 -15.78 6.96
N TRP A 132 4.31 -14.94 7.98
CA TRP A 132 5.16 -13.77 8.16
C TRP A 132 6.27 -14.10 9.17
N VAL A 133 7.52 -13.83 8.83
CA VAL A 133 8.67 -14.23 9.65
C VAL A 133 9.51 -13.01 10.05
N SER A 134 9.78 -12.91 11.35
CA SER A 134 10.76 -12.00 11.95
C SER A 134 11.50 -12.73 13.07
N ARG A 135 12.65 -12.19 13.50
CA ARG A 135 13.39 -12.71 14.66
C ARG A 135 12.59 -12.68 15.95
N TYR A 136 11.74 -11.66 16.11
CA TYR A 136 10.84 -11.54 17.24
C TYR A 136 9.42 -11.25 16.72
N CYS A 137 8.47 -12.03 17.20
CA CYS A 137 7.06 -11.84 16.91
C CYS A 137 6.25 -12.20 18.14
N TYR A 138 5.08 -11.57 18.24
CA TYR A 138 4.11 -11.81 19.29
C TYR A 138 2.79 -12.18 18.67
N LYS A 139 2.39 -13.44 18.84
CA LYS A 139 1.10 -13.94 18.40
C LYS A 139 -0.01 -13.26 19.22
N ILE A 140 -0.84 -12.47 18.56
CA ILE A 140 -1.96 -11.76 19.19
C ILE A 140 -3.09 -12.74 19.51
N SER A 141 -3.31 -13.75 18.68
CA SER A 141 -4.33 -14.77 18.93
C SER A 141 -4.02 -15.68 20.13
N ASP A 142 -2.81 -15.64 20.70
CA ASP A 142 -2.47 -16.35 21.94
C ASP A 142 -3.03 -15.67 23.20
N PHE A 143 -3.58 -14.45 23.10
CA PHE A 143 -4.04 -13.72 24.28
C PHE A 143 -5.25 -14.34 24.97
N ALA A 144 -5.96 -15.29 24.34
CA ALA A 144 -6.74 -16.37 24.95
C ALA A 144 -7.79 -16.89 23.96
N ASN A 145 -8.47 -17.98 24.34
CA ASN A 145 -9.71 -18.50 23.76
C ASN A 145 -10.89 -17.48 23.76
N PHE A 146 -10.64 -16.22 23.39
CA PHE A 146 -11.62 -15.15 23.31
C PHE A 146 -12.07 -14.99 21.86
N PRO A 147 -13.38 -15.05 21.58
CA PRO A 147 -13.93 -14.85 20.24
C PRO A 147 -13.69 -13.44 19.67
N LEU A 148 -13.16 -12.50 20.47
CA LEU A 148 -12.84 -11.12 20.08
C LEU A 148 -11.75 -11.01 19.01
N PHE A 149 -10.85 -12.00 18.90
CA PHE A 149 -9.76 -12.01 17.93
C PHE A 149 -9.98 -13.06 16.82
N SER A 150 -11.24 -13.42 16.57
CA SER A 150 -11.62 -14.29 15.47
C SER A 150 -11.17 -13.70 14.12
N ARG A 151 -11.23 -14.49 13.05
CA ARG A 151 -10.98 -14.00 11.67
C ARG A 151 -11.86 -12.82 11.26
N GLU A 152 -12.94 -12.55 12.00
CA GLU A 152 -13.88 -11.44 11.77
C GLU A 152 -13.42 -10.13 12.43
N SER A 153 -12.34 -10.16 13.22
CA SER A 153 -11.69 -8.97 13.79
C SER A 153 -10.50 -8.55 12.91
N PHE A 154 -10.18 -7.25 12.85
CA PHE A 154 -9.08 -6.74 12.00
C PHE A 154 -9.23 -7.21 10.55
N THR A 155 -10.44 -7.05 9.99
CA THR A 155 -10.81 -7.52 8.63
C THR A 155 -10.04 -6.81 7.52
N TRP A 156 -9.40 -5.69 7.83
CA TRP A 156 -8.48 -4.99 6.94
C TRP A 156 -7.09 -5.59 6.88
N CYS A 157 -6.71 -6.47 7.82
CA CYS A 157 -5.41 -7.15 7.84
C CYS A 157 -5.62 -8.59 7.36
N GLN A 158 -5.25 -8.88 6.11
CA GLN A 158 -5.51 -10.17 5.47
C GLN A 158 -4.21 -10.88 5.07
N TRP A 159 -4.29 -12.20 4.90
CA TRP A 159 -3.15 -12.98 4.42
C TRP A 159 -2.73 -12.55 3.02
N GLU A 160 -3.68 -12.13 2.19
CA GLU A 160 -3.48 -11.72 0.80
C GLU A 160 -2.69 -10.40 0.68
N ASP A 161 -2.58 -9.62 1.76
CA ASP A 161 -1.78 -8.40 1.77
C ASP A 161 -0.33 -8.69 1.38
N GLU A 162 0.19 -7.95 0.40
CA GLU A 162 1.57 -8.13 -0.09
C GLU A 162 2.62 -7.66 0.94
N GLU A 163 2.25 -6.67 1.76
CA GLU A 163 3.11 -6.01 2.75
C GLU A 163 2.44 -6.01 4.14
N PRO A 164 3.20 -6.06 5.24
CA PRO A 164 2.64 -5.98 6.59
C PRO A 164 2.17 -4.55 6.88
N TRP A 165 1.33 -4.37 7.89
CA TRP A 165 0.86 -3.03 8.28
C TRP A 165 1.76 -2.41 9.34
N TYR A 166 2.25 -1.20 9.11
CA TYR A 166 3.01 -0.45 10.12
C TYR A 166 2.06 0.22 11.12
N ILE A 167 2.19 -0.13 12.41
CA ILE A 167 1.22 0.29 13.45
C ILE A 167 1.17 1.81 13.64
N PRO A 168 2.30 2.55 13.66
CA PRO A 168 2.24 4.00 13.75
C PRO A 168 1.48 4.66 12.60
N ASP A 169 1.61 4.15 11.37
CA ASP A 169 0.87 4.71 10.23
C ASP A 169 -0.62 4.42 10.30
N LEU A 170 -1.01 3.25 10.82
CA LEU A 170 -2.40 2.93 11.13
C LEU A 170 -3.00 3.90 12.16
N LEU A 171 -2.22 4.31 13.16
CA LEU A 171 -2.67 5.15 14.27
C LEU A 171 -2.58 6.66 14.02
N LYS A 172 -1.85 7.12 13.00
CA LYS A 172 -1.87 8.54 12.60
C LYS A 172 -3.29 8.99 12.29
N GLU A 173 -3.66 10.22 12.64
CA GLU A 173 -4.90 10.79 12.12
C GLU A 173 -4.69 11.21 10.65
N VAL A 174 -5.73 11.05 9.82
CA VAL A 174 -5.71 11.46 8.40
C VAL A 174 -6.19 12.89 8.29
#